data_AF-A0A4R6J125-F1
#
_entry.id   AF-A0A4R6J125-F1
#
_cell.length_a   1.000
_cell.length_b   1.000
_cell.length_c   1.000
_cell.angle_alpha   90.00
_cell.angle_beta   90.00
_cell.angle_gamma   90.00
#
_symmetry.space_group_name_H-M   'P 1'
#
loop_
_entity.id
_entity.type
_entity.pdbx_description
1 polymer ?
#
loop_
_entity_poly.entity_id
_entity_poly.type
_entity_poly.pdbx_seq_one_letter_code
_entity_poly.pdbx_strand_id
1 'polypeptide(L)'
;MAFIEPAYAFTAPLLLLFSLFGHLALKRYAKALLAATNLIFILYAVFLINQLIDLVKLGQELMKQSGIKPEELPPFEPDAYFFRLTAFIILPWFFLIRRVRNTPWLPIVLLLIIVAGGTGSWNYFNLTFKILHYASLLCAVYAFLWLLKELPFQRRTRKLFK
;
A
#
# COMPACT_ATOMS: atom_id res chain seq x y z
N MET A 1 -12.59 -2.91 -2.39
CA MET A 1 -11.26 -2.99 -1.75
C MET A 1 -10.56 -1.63 -1.58
N ALA A 2 -11.18 -0.51 -1.96
CA ALA A 2 -10.73 0.86 -1.66
C ALA A 2 -10.66 1.22 -0.15
N PHE A 3 -10.75 0.24 0.76
CA PHE A 3 -10.62 0.45 2.20
C PHE A 3 -9.17 0.39 2.67
N ILE A 4 -8.23 -0.14 1.86
CA ILE A 4 -6.81 -0.22 2.23
C ILE A 4 -6.20 1.18 2.32
N GLU A 5 -6.46 2.06 1.35
CA GLU A 5 -6.01 3.46 1.38
C GLU A 5 -6.41 4.17 2.68
N PRO A 6 -7.69 4.18 3.07
CA PRO A 6 -8.06 4.94 4.25
C PRO A 6 -7.75 4.16 5.54
N ALA A 7 -7.69 2.81 5.54
CA ALA A 7 -7.13 2.05 6.67
C ALA A 7 -5.63 2.37 6.88
N TYR A 8 -4.87 2.55 5.81
CA TYR A 8 -3.49 3.02 5.87
C TYR A 8 -3.44 4.47 6.40
N ALA A 9 -4.33 5.35 5.92
CA ALA A 9 -4.43 6.73 6.38
C ALA A 9 -4.69 6.85 7.90
N PHE A 10 -5.45 5.91 8.49
CA PHE A 10 -5.66 5.88 9.94
C PHE A 10 -4.52 5.20 10.70
N THR A 11 -4.00 4.08 10.19
CA THR A 11 -3.01 3.28 10.93
C THR A 11 -1.57 3.79 10.82
N ALA A 12 -1.16 4.28 9.65
CA ALA A 12 0.21 4.73 9.43
C ALA A 12 0.62 5.94 10.28
N PRO A 13 -0.21 6.98 10.51
CA PRO A 13 0.16 8.10 11.38
C PRO A 13 0.41 7.67 12.82
N LEU A 14 -0.46 6.82 13.39
CA LEU A 14 -0.30 6.28 14.74
C LEU A 14 0.99 5.46 14.85
N LEU A 15 1.25 4.58 13.88
CA LEU A 15 2.47 3.77 13.84
C LEU A 15 3.74 4.62 13.64
N LEU A 16 3.67 5.69 12.84
CA LEU A 16 4.77 6.64 12.67
C LEU A 16 5.07 7.39 13.97
N LEU A 17 4.04 7.89 14.66
CA LEU A 17 4.20 8.56 15.95
C LEU A 17 4.89 7.64 16.98
N PHE A 18 4.42 6.41 17.13
CA PHE A 18 5.05 5.44 18.05
C PHE A 18 6.45 4.99 17.59
N SER A 19 6.72 4.96 16.28
CA SER A 19 8.04 4.64 15.72
C SER A 19 9.07 5.76 15.97
N LEU A 20 8.63 7.01 16.00
CA LEU A 20 9.50 8.17 16.23
C LEU A 20 9.70 8.42 17.74
N PHE A 21 8.59 8.51 18.49
CA PHE A 21 8.55 9.02 19.87
C PHE A 21 8.28 7.95 20.95
N GLY A 22 7.96 6.71 20.57
CA GLY A 22 7.66 5.66 21.54
C GLY A 22 8.88 5.13 22.31
N HIS A 23 8.63 4.55 23.49
CA HIS A 23 9.65 3.81 24.26
C HIS A 23 10.28 2.67 23.44
N LEU A 24 11.48 2.24 23.81
CA LEU A 24 12.30 1.25 23.09
C LEU A 24 11.54 -0.01 22.62
N ALA A 25 10.66 -0.57 23.47
CA ALA A 25 9.83 -1.72 23.11
C ALA A 25 8.74 -1.34 22.09
N LEU A 26 7.91 -0.35 22.42
CA LEU A 26 6.85 0.18 21.55
C LEU A 26 7.37 0.61 20.18
N LYS A 27 8.54 1.26 20.14
CA LYS A 27 9.22 1.66 18.91
C LYS A 27 9.58 0.49 18.00
N ARG A 28 10.00 -0.65 18.56
CA ARG A 28 10.31 -1.86 17.78
C ARG A 28 9.04 -2.48 17.20
N TYR A 29 7.97 -2.57 18.00
CA TYR A 29 6.68 -3.09 17.54
C TYR A 29 6.04 -2.18 16.49
N ALA A 30 6.04 -0.86 16.71
CA ALA A 30 5.53 0.12 15.76
C ALA A 30 6.25 0.03 14.41
N LYS A 31 7.59 -0.11 14.42
CA LYS A 31 8.36 -0.34 13.18
C LYS A 31 8.04 -1.67 12.49
N ALA A 32 7.77 -2.73 13.26
CA ALA A 32 7.39 -4.03 12.72
C ALA A 32 6.00 -3.99 12.08
N LEU A 33 5.02 -3.39 12.76
CA LEU A 33 3.67 -3.18 12.25
C LEU A 33 3.67 -2.25 11.03
N LEU A 34 4.44 -1.16 11.06
CA LEU A 34 4.58 -0.27 9.92
C LEU A 34 5.15 -1.01 8.70
N ALA A 35 6.14 -1.89 8.90
CA ALA A 35 6.65 -2.73 7.82
C ALA A 35 5.59 -3.71 7.27
N ALA A 36 4.76 -4.29 8.12
CA ALA A 36 3.64 -5.14 7.69
C ALA A 36 2.59 -4.34 6.90
N THR A 37 2.19 -3.18 7.40
CA THR A 37 1.27 -2.25 6.73
C THR A 37 1.80 -1.80 5.37
N ASN A 38 3.09 -1.53 5.25
CA ASN A 38 3.72 -1.19 3.98
C ASN A 38 3.74 -2.37 3.00
N LEU A 39 3.94 -3.59 3.49
CA LEU A 39 3.87 -4.79 2.66
C LEU A 39 2.44 -5.08 2.18
N ILE A 40 1.42 -4.82 3.00
CA ILE A 40 0.02 -4.79 2.55
C ILE A 40 -0.15 -3.83 1.38
N PHE A 41 0.48 -2.65 1.45
CA PHE A 41 0.40 -1.65 0.39
C PHE A 41 1.11 -2.09 -0.91
N ILE A 42 2.16 -2.93 -0.83
CA ILE A 42 2.75 -3.59 -2.00
C ILE A 42 1.75 -4.58 -2.62
N LEU A 43 1.11 -5.41 -1.79
CA LEU A 43 0.09 -6.35 -2.28
C LEU A 43 -1.08 -5.60 -2.92
N TYR A 44 -1.44 -4.44 -2.36
CA TYR A 44 -2.44 -3.56 -2.95
C TYR A 44 -1.99 -2.98 -4.30
N ALA A 45 -0.72 -2.58 -4.45
CA ALA A 45 -0.18 -2.15 -5.74
C ALA A 45 -0.26 -3.26 -6.80
N VAL A 46 0.05 -4.51 -6.44
CA VAL A 46 -0.11 -5.66 -7.34
C VAL A 46 -1.58 -5.84 -7.75
N PHE A 47 -2.50 -5.70 -6.79
CA PHE A 47 -3.93 -5.74 -7.08
C PHE A 47 -4.36 -4.62 -8.05
N LEU A 48 -3.87 -3.39 -7.85
CA LEU A 48 -4.14 -2.27 -8.77
C LEU A 48 -3.62 -2.53 -10.18
N ILE A 49 -2.45 -3.15 -10.33
CA ILE A 49 -1.92 -3.55 -11.64
C ILE A 49 -2.87 -4.55 -12.32
N ASN A 50 -3.35 -5.56 -11.60
CA ASN A 50 -4.30 -6.53 -12.16
C ASN A 50 -5.60 -5.85 -12.57
N GLN A 51 -6.14 -4.93 -11.76
CA GLN A 51 -7.33 -4.16 -12.12
C GLN A 51 -7.12 -3.30 -13.37
N LEU A 52 -5.95 -2.69 -13.53
CA LEU A 52 -5.61 -1.94 -14.73
C LEU A 52 -5.56 -2.83 -15.97
N ILE A 53 -4.95 -4.02 -15.86
CA ILE A 53 -4.90 -4.98 -16.95
C ILE A 53 -6.32 -5.40 -17.36
N ASP A 54 -7.18 -5.69 -16.40
CA ASP A 54 -8.56 -6.09 -16.67
C ASP A 54 -9.39 -4.95 -17.28
N LEU A 55 -9.17 -3.71 -16.84
CA LEU A 55 -9.78 -2.53 -17.43
C LEU A 55 -9.34 -2.32 -18.88
N VAL A 56 -8.05 -2.52 -19.18
CA VAL A 56 -7.52 -2.44 -20.55
C VAL A 56 -8.13 -3.52 -21.43
N LYS A 57 -8.25 -4.76 -20.94
CA LYS A 57 -8.91 -5.84 -21.68
C LYS A 57 -10.38 -5.52 -21.97
N LEU A 58 -11.10 -5.03 -20.97
CA LEU A 58 -12.49 -4.59 -21.13
C LEU A 58 -12.61 -3.50 -22.19
N GLY A 59 -11.73 -2.49 -22.14
CA GLY A 59 -11.69 -1.41 -23.14
C GLY A 59 -11.44 -1.94 -24.55
N GLN A 60 -10.51 -2.87 -24.71
CA GLN A 60 -10.22 -3.52 -25.99
C GLN A 60 -11.40 -4.34 -26.51
N GLU A 61 -12.13 -5.05 -25.64
CA GLU A 61 -13.33 -5.79 -26.02
C GLU A 61 -14.46 -4.86 -26.46
N LEU A 62 -14.69 -3.77 -25.73
CA LEU A 62 -15.68 -2.76 -26.09
C LEU A 62 -15.35 -2.06 -27.42
N MET A 63 -14.08 -1.76 -27.67
CA MET A 63 -13.62 -1.23 -28.97
C MET A 63 -13.87 -2.22 -30.11
N LYS A 64 -13.57 -3.50 -29.91
CA LYS A 64 -13.85 -4.54 -30.91
C LYS A 64 -15.34 -4.67 -31.21
N GLN A 65 -16.20 -4.54 -30.20
CA GLN A 65 -17.66 -4.61 -30.36
C GLN A 65 -18.25 -3.37 -31.03
N SER A 66 -17.70 -2.19 -30.75
CA SER A 66 -18.17 -0.91 -31.30
C SER A 66 -17.57 -0.58 -32.68
N GLY A 67 -16.53 -1.29 -33.10
CA GLY A 67 -15.83 -1.06 -34.38
C GLY A 67 -14.98 0.21 -34.40
N ILE A 68 -14.79 0.87 -33.26
CA ILE A 68 -13.99 2.09 -33.12
C ILE A 68 -12.52 1.75 -33.30
N LYS A 69 -11.85 2.47 -34.21
CA LYS A 69 -10.40 2.30 -34.42
C LYS A 69 -9.61 3.06 -33.35
N PRO A 70 -8.41 2.60 -32.97
CA PRO A 70 -7.57 3.28 -31.97
C PRO A 70 -7.23 4.73 -32.36
N GLU A 71 -7.15 5.00 -33.66
CA GLU A 71 -6.84 6.33 -34.22
C GLU A 71 -7.98 7.35 -34.03
N GLU A 72 -9.20 6.87 -33.75
CA GLU A 72 -10.39 7.70 -33.55
C GLU A 72 -10.58 8.11 -32.08
N LEU A 73 -9.76 7.55 -31.17
CA LEU A 73 -9.80 7.92 -29.77
C LEU A 73 -9.17 9.30 -29.55
N PRO A 74 -9.72 10.11 -28.62
CA PRO A 74 -9.07 11.34 -28.22
C PRO A 74 -7.67 11.05 -27.65
N PRO A 75 -6.72 11.97 -27.83
CA PRO A 75 -5.39 11.82 -27.26
C PRO A 75 -5.49 11.65 -25.74
N PHE A 76 -4.66 10.75 -25.20
CA PHE A 76 -4.61 10.51 -23.76
C PHE A 76 -3.99 11.71 -23.05
N GLU A 77 -4.80 12.42 -22.27
CA GLU A 77 -4.35 13.51 -21.42
C GLU A 77 -4.28 13.03 -19.96
N PRO A 78 -3.07 12.86 -19.39
CA PRO A 78 -2.93 12.40 -18.01
C PRO A 78 -3.44 13.48 -17.04
N ASP A 79 -4.44 13.13 -16.25
CA ASP A 79 -5.00 13.97 -15.19
C ASP A 79 -4.34 13.69 -13.82
N ALA A 80 -4.73 14.47 -12.80
CA ALA A 80 -4.21 14.30 -11.45
C ALA A 80 -4.48 12.90 -10.87
N TYR A 81 -5.60 12.27 -11.28
CA TYR A 81 -5.93 10.92 -10.86
C TYR A 81 -4.95 9.89 -11.44
N PHE A 82 -4.58 10.02 -12.71
CA PHE A 82 -3.57 9.17 -13.35
C PHE A 82 -2.23 9.25 -12.61
N PHE A 83 -1.75 10.45 -12.28
CA PHE A 83 -0.49 10.60 -11.54
C PHE A 83 -0.57 10.00 -10.13
N ARG A 84 -1.70 10.16 -9.43
CA ARG A 84 -1.94 9.55 -8.12
C ARG A 84 -1.93 8.02 -8.20
N LEU A 85 -2.67 7.44 -9.15
CA LEU A 85 -2.73 6.00 -9.37
C LEU A 85 -1.34 5.44 -9.70
N THR A 86 -0.61 6.12 -10.58
CA THR A 86 0.77 5.77 -10.93
C THR A 86 1.67 5.78 -9.69
N ALA A 87 1.54 6.79 -8.82
CA ALA A 87 2.29 6.87 -7.58
C ALA A 87 1.95 5.72 -6.62
N PHE A 88 0.68 5.34 -6.48
CA PHE A 88 0.27 4.18 -5.68
C PHE A 88 0.76 2.85 -6.21
N ILE A 89 1.01 2.75 -7.51
CA ILE A 89 1.59 1.55 -8.09
C ILE A 89 3.09 1.53 -7.84
N ILE A 90 3.80 2.63 -8.09
CA ILE A 90 5.27 2.66 -8.09
C ILE A 90 5.85 2.78 -6.67
N LEU A 91 5.35 3.72 -5.86
CA LEU A 91 5.95 4.04 -4.56
C LEU A 91 6.09 2.84 -3.62
N PRO A 92 5.09 1.94 -3.51
CA PRO A 92 5.18 0.82 -2.58
C PRO A 92 6.35 -0.12 -2.89
N TRP A 93 6.76 -0.25 -4.15
CA TRP A 93 7.92 -1.09 -4.50
C TRP A 93 9.22 -0.60 -3.89
N PHE A 94 9.36 0.71 -3.61
CA PHE A 94 10.53 1.24 -2.93
C PHE A 94 10.66 0.71 -1.49
N PHE A 95 9.61 0.17 -0.87
CA PHE A 95 9.72 -0.52 0.42
C PHE A 95 10.52 -1.84 0.34
N LEU A 96 10.71 -2.41 -0.86
CA LEU A 96 11.61 -3.55 -1.03
C LEU A 96 13.07 -3.13 -0.84
N ILE A 97 13.41 -1.87 -1.10
CA ILE A 97 14.76 -1.34 -0.92
C ILE A 97 15.04 -1.17 0.57
N ARG A 98 15.99 -1.95 1.07
CA ARG A 98 16.32 -2.01 2.52
C ARG A 98 16.62 -0.66 3.15
N ARG A 99 17.32 0.23 2.42
CA ARG A 99 17.66 1.58 2.91
C ARG A 99 16.41 2.43 3.11
N VAL A 100 15.48 2.37 2.17
CA VAL A 100 14.27 3.20 2.14
C VAL A 100 13.25 2.72 3.16
N ARG A 101 13.06 1.40 3.31
CA ARG A 101 12.11 0.81 4.28
C ARG A 101 12.32 1.25 5.73
N ASN A 102 13.57 1.53 6.12
CA ASN A 102 13.90 1.93 7.49
C ASN A 102 13.73 3.43 7.74
N THR A 103 13.44 4.22 6.71
CA THR A 103 13.22 5.65 6.81
C THR A 103 11.73 5.96 6.99
N PRO A 104 11.37 6.98 7.79
CA PRO A 104 9.97 7.37 7.97
C PRO A 104 9.39 8.10 6.74
N TRP A 105 10.25 8.51 5.79
CA TRP A 105 9.87 9.36 4.66
C TRP A 105 8.89 8.71 3.71
N LEU A 106 9.11 7.45 3.33
CA LEU A 106 8.25 6.82 2.32
C LEU A 106 6.79 6.62 2.79
N PRO A 107 6.53 6.18 4.03
CA PRO A 107 5.19 6.21 4.61
C PRO A 107 4.57 7.61 4.68
N ILE A 108 5.38 8.65 4.98
CA ILE A 108 4.91 10.05 5.02
C ILE A 108 4.50 10.52 3.62
N VAL A 109 5.31 10.24 2.59
CA VAL A 109 5.00 10.60 1.20
C VAL A 109 3.72 9.90 0.74
N LEU A 110 3.56 8.61 1.04
CA LEU A 110 2.33 7.87 0.74
C LEU A 110 1.10 8.47 1.45
N LEU A 111 1.23 8.83 2.73
CA LEU A 111 0.17 9.50 3.47
C LEU A 111 -0.24 10.83 2.82
N LEU A 112 0.74 11.65 2.42
CA LEU A 112 0.46 12.91 1.74
C LEU A 112 -0.30 12.70 0.44
N ILE A 113 0.04 11.68 -0.35
CA ILE A 113 -0.66 11.35 -1.61
C ILE A 113 -2.10 10.90 -1.34
N ILE A 114 -2.32 10.07 -0.31
CA ILE A 114 -3.67 9.62 0.06
C ILE A 114 -4.53 10.81 0.49
N VAL A 115 -4.00 11.70 1.31
CA VAL A 115 -4.73 12.87 1.83
C VAL A 115 -4.98 13.90 0.72
N ALA A 116 -3.97 14.20 -0.10
CA ALA A 116 -4.07 15.21 -1.16
C ALA A 116 -5.09 14.83 -2.25
N GLY A 117 -5.25 13.54 -2.53
CA GLY A 117 -6.24 13.08 -3.49
C GLY A 117 -7.67 13.02 -2.95
N GLY A 118 -7.89 13.40 -1.68
CA GLY A 118 -9.14 13.14 -0.97
C GLY A 118 -9.26 11.67 -0.60
N THR A 119 -9.67 11.41 0.65
CA THR A 119 -10.08 10.08 1.07
C THR A 119 -11.31 9.72 0.25
N GLY A 120 -11.16 8.85 -0.75
CA GLY A 120 -12.27 8.33 -1.54
C GLY A 120 -13.40 7.90 -0.61
N SER A 121 -14.65 8.23 -0.99
CA SER A 121 -15.81 8.17 -0.10
C SER A 121 -15.75 6.93 0.80
N TRP A 122 -15.54 7.18 2.11
CA TRP A 122 -15.50 6.10 3.07
C TRP A 122 -16.91 5.51 3.13
N ASN A 123 -17.12 4.43 2.37
CA ASN A 123 -18.40 3.76 2.40
C ASN A 123 -18.51 3.04 3.76
N TYR A 124 -19.30 3.60 4.67
CA TYR A 124 -19.54 3.04 6.01
C TYR A 124 -20.22 1.67 5.97
N PHE A 125 -20.79 1.27 4.83
CA PHE A 125 -21.35 -0.05 4.65
C PHE A 125 -20.29 -1.14 4.90
N ASN A 126 -20.64 -2.11 5.76
CA ASN A 126 -19.80 -3.22 6.18
C ASN A 126 -18.46 -2.84 6.85
N LEU A 127 -18.45 -1.75 7.63
CA LEU A 127 -17.26 -1.28 8.35
C LEU A 127 -16.61 -2.37 9.21
N THR A 128 -17.40 -3.09 10.02
CA THR A 128 -16.89 -4.16 10.90
C THR A 128 -16.17 -5.24 10.11
N PHE A 129 -16.72 -5.67 8.97
CA PHE A 129 -16.06 -6.65 8.10
C PHE A 129 -14.76 -6.10 7.51
N LYS A 130 -14.71 -4.83 7.10
CA LYS A 130 -13.49 -4.20 6.58
C LYS A 130 -12.39 -4.14 7.65
N ILE A 131 -12.75 -3.79 8.89
CA ILE A 131 -11.81 -3.78 10.02
C ILE A 131 -11.28 -5.19 10.30
N LEU A 132 -12.16 -6.19 10.37
CA LEU A 132 -11.77 -7.58 10.60
C LEU A 132 -10.88 -8.12 9.47
N HIS A 133 -11.20 -7.82 8.21
CA HIS A 133 -10.37 -8.19 7.07
C HIS A 133 -9.00 -7.52 7.12
N TYR A 134 -8.95 -6.22 7.45
CA TYR A 134 -7.69 -5.50 7.57
C TYR A 134 -6.83 -6.06 8.71
N ALA A 135 -7.43 -6.31 9.88
CA ALA A 135 -6.74 -6.90 11.02
C ALA A 135 -6.21 -8.31 10.70
N SER A 136 -7.03 -9.14 10.05
CA SER A 136 -6.62 -10.47 9.59
C SER A 136 -5.44 -10.40 8.61
N LEU A 137 -5.52 -9.50 7.62
CA LEU A 137 -4.44 -9.27 6.66
C LEU A 137 -3.17 -8.78 7.34
N LEU A 138 -3.28 -7.87 8.31
CA LEU A 138 -2.16 -7.37 9.10
C LEU A 138 -1.50 -8.49 9.90
N CYS A 139 -2.29 -9.35 10.56
CA CYS A 139 -1.77 -10.53 11.26
C CYS A 139 -1.07 -11.49 10.30
N ALA A 140 -1.66 -11.80 9.15
CA ALA A 140 -1.08 -12.70 8.15
C ALA A 140 0.25 -12.16 7.61
N VAL A 141 0.30 -10.89 7.22
CA VAL A 141 1.50 -10.24 6.69
C VAL A 141 2.58 -10.09 7.77
N TYR A 142 2.19 -9.80 9.01
CA TYR A 142 3.11 -9.78 10.15
C TYR A 142 3.71 -11.17 10.40
N ALA A 143 2.90 -12.23 10.41
CA ALA A 143 3.35 -13.60 10.55
C ALA A 143 4.28 -14.02 9.41
N PHE A 144 3.98 -13.61 8.17
CA PHE A 144 4.84 -13.84 7.02
C PHE A 144 6.21 -13.16 7.17
N LEU A 145 6.24 -11.89 7.59
CA LEU A 145 7.50 -11.19 7.87
C LEU A 145 8.29 -11.83 9.01
N TRP A 146 7.60 -12.36 10.02
CA TRP A 146 8.20 -13.11 11.13
C TRP A 146 8.83 -14.43 10.66
N LEU A 147 8.13 -15.19 9.81
CA LEU A 147 8.63 -16.44 9.21
C LEU A 147 9.87 -16.18 8.33
N LEU A 148 9.87 -15.10 7.56
CA LEU A 148 11.01 -14.68 6.74
C LEU A 148 12.18 -14.10 7.56
N LYS A 149 12.04 -13.97 8.89
CA LYS A 149 13.02 -13.34 9.79
C LYS A 149 13.39 -11.91 9.37
N GLU A 150 12.44 -11.20 8.77
CA GLU A 150 12.64 -9.85 8.25
C GLU A 150 12.29 -8.75 9.28
N LEU A 151 11.75 -9.13 10.44
CA LEU A 151 11.39 -8.20 11.50
C LEU A 151 12.62 -7.61 12.21
N PRO A 152 12.56 -6.33 12.61
CA PRO A 152 13.71 -5.60 13.15
C PRO A 152 14.31 -6.23 14.43
N PHE A 153 13.50 -6.94 15.23
CA PHE A 153 13.97 -7.61 16.45
C PHE A 153 14.60 -8.98 16.19
N GLN A 154 14.18 -9.71 15.15
CA GLN A 154 14.78 -11.01 14.76
C GLN A 154 16.14 -10.84 14.04
N ARG A 155 16.41 -9.66 13.49
CA ARG A 155 17.65 -9.38 12.75
C ARG A 155 18.92 -9.37 13.59
N ARG A 156 18.82 -9.08 14.91
CA ARG A 156 19.99 -9.07 15.80
C ARG A 156 20.61 -10.46 15.96
N THR A 157 19.80 -11.51 15.94
CA THR A 157 20.27 -12.90 16.08
C THR A 157 21.08 -13.36 14.86
N ARG A 158 20.83 -12.81 13.67
CA ARG A 158 21.51 -13.22 12.43
C ARG A 158 22.97 -12.75 12.30
N LYS A 159 23.36 -11.72 13.06
CA LYS A 159 24.76 -11.23 13.11
C LYS A 159 25.65 -12.02 14.08
N LEU A 160 25.06 -12.81 14.98
CA LEU A 160 25.80 -13.67 15.92
C LEU A 160 26.16 -15.04 15.31
N PHE A 161 25.61 -15.37 14.14
CA PHE A 161 25.81 -16.64 13.44
C PHE A 161 26.48 -16.47 12.06
N LYS A 162 27.22 -15.38 11.86
CA LYS A 162 28.05 -15.15 10.67
C LYS A 162 29.45 -14.74 11.09
#